data_AF-A0A943FAJ2-F1
#
_entry.id   AF-A0A943FAJ2-F1
#
_cell.length_a   1.000
_cell.length_b   1.000
_cell.length_c   1.000
_cell.angle_alpha   90.00
_cell.angle_beta   90.00
_cell.angle_gamma   90.00
#
_symmetry.space_group_name_H-M   'P 1'
#
loop_
_entity.id
_entity.type
_entity.pdbx_description
1 polymer ?
#
loop_
_entity_poly.entity_id
_entity_poly.type
_entity_poly.pdbx_seq_one_letter_code
_entity_poly.pdbx_strand_id
1 'polypeptide(L)'
;MELYTEILKQILSNTEIQVTFPNLHLDAKEIVDSVSYQALVKIKHILEDDTLQDQECFQKIEEIVCVFEELGSDGGNRHDFA
;
A
#
# COMPACT_ATOMS: atom_id res chain seq x y z
N MET A 1 -35.91 -3.76 0.86
CA MET A 1 -34.71 -3.64 1.71
C MET A 1 -33.88 -2.38 1.42
N GLU A 2 -34.26 -1.52 0.47
CA GLU A 2 -33.42 -0.37 0.07
C GLU A 2 -33.42 0.79 1.07
N LEU A 3 -34.59 1.17 1.60
CA LEU A 3 -34.72 2.32 2.51
C LEU A 3 -33.88 2.19 3.79
N TYR A 4 -33.76 0.99 4.35
CA TYR A 4 -32.93 0.74 5.53
C TYR A 4 -31.46 1.05 5.25
N THR A 5 -30.94 0.57 4.12
CA THR A 5 -29.55 0.78 3.71
C THR A 5 -29.27 2.24 3.35
N GLU A 6 -30.23 2.93 2.72
CA GLU A 6 -30.12 4.36 2.40
C GLU A 6 -30.05 5.23 3.66
N ILE A 7 -30.93 4.97 4.64
CA ILE A 7 -30.93 5.66 5.92
C ILE A 7 -29.61 5.39 6.67
N LEU A 8 -29.14 4.13 6.67
CA LEU A 8 -27.88 3.76 7.30
C LEU A 8 -26.70 4.49 6.67
N LYS A 9 -26.63 4.55 5.33
CA LYS A 9 -25.59 5.30 4.60
C LYS A 9 -25.62 6.79 4.95
N GLN A 10 -26.79 7.41 4.97
CA GLN A 10 -26.94 8.83 5.28
C GLN A 10 -26.45 9.17 6.69
N ILE A 11 -26.76 8.31 7.67
CA ILE A 11 -26.32 8.49 9.05
C ILE A 11 -24.80 8.32 9.15
N LEU A 12 -24.26 7.22 8.61
CA LEU A 12 -22.83 6.93 8.68
C LEU A 12 -21.96 7.98 7.98
N SER A 13 -22.38 8.49 6.82
CA SER A 13 -21.64 9.54 6.08
C SER A 13 -21.57 10.89 6.80
N ASN A 14 -22.48 11.16 7.74
CA ASN A 14 -22.53 12.43 8.49
C ASN A 14 -22.11 12.25 9.96
N THR A 15 -21.60 11.07 10.34
CA THR A 15 -21.18 10.77 11.71
C THR A 15 -19.66 10.77 11.78
N GLU A 16 -19.10 11.43 12.79
CA GLU A 16 -17.69 11.30 13.12
C GLU A 16 -17.40 9.86 13.58
N ILE A 17 -16.53 9.16 12.87
CA ILE A 17 -16.09 7.81 13.22
C ILE A 17 -14.71 7.93 13.88
N GLN A 18 -14.62 7.54 15.14
CA GLN A 18 -13.34 7.36 15.81
C GLN A 18 -12.99 5.88 15.86
N VAL A 19 -11.89 5.51 15.19
CA VAL A 19 -11.34 4.15 15.24
C VAL A 19 -10.27 4.11 16.31
N THR A 20 -10.44 3.26 17.31
CA THR A 20 -9.42 3.00 18.33
C THR A 20 -8.92 1.56 18.19
N PHE A 21 -7.62 1.36 18.35
CA PHE A 21 -6.98 0.05 18.33
C PHE A 21 -6.44 -0.28 19.72
N PRO A 22 -7.30 -0.74 20.65
CA PRO A 22 -6.94 -0.87 22.07
C PRO A 22 -5.81 -1.88 22.37
N ASN A 23 -5.52 -2.79 21.43
CA ASN A 23 -4.45 -3.79 21.54
C ASN A 23 -3.30 -3.54 20.56
N LEU A 24 -3.26 -2.37 19.91
CA LEU A 24 -2.13 -1.97 19.08
C LEU A 24 -1.06 -1.39 19.99
N HIS A 25 -0.13 -2.25 20.40
CA HIS A 25 0.97 -1.89 21.30
C HIS A 25 2.19 -1.30 20.59
N LEU A 26 2.08 -1.08 19.28
CA LEU A 26 3.14 -0.49 18.46
C LEU A 26 2.81 1.00 18.24
N ASP A 27 3.80 1.87 18.41
CA ASP A 27 3.67 3.25 17.96
C ASP A 27 3.37 3.24 16.45
N ALA A 28 2.50 4.14 15.96
CA ALA A 28 2.23 4.26 14.53
C ALA A 28 3.53 4.42 13.73
N LYS A 29 4.53 5.08 14.34
CA LYS A 29 5.89 5.15 13.83
C LYS A 29 6.59 3.79 13.76
N GLU A 30 6.50 2.95 14.78
CA GLU A 30 7.09 1.60 14.79
C GLU A 30 6.43 0.67 13.77
N ILE A 31 5.12 0.82 13.56
CA ILE A 31 4.38 0.08 12.52
C ILE A 31 4.89 0.51 11.15
N VAL A 32 4.90 1.81 10.88
CA VAL A 32 5.38 2.36 9.60
C VAL A 32 6.85 2.01 9.38
N ASP A 33 7.71 2.15 10.39
CA ASP A 33 9.13 1.81 10.29
C ASP A 33 9.32 0.30 9.99
N SER A 34 8.51 -0.58 10.59
CA SER A 34 8.56 -2.02 10.28
C SER A 34 8.10 -2.34 8.86
N VAL A 35 7.06 -1.65 8.37
CA VAL A 35 6.47 -1.86 7.05
C VAL A 35 7.37 -1.26 5.96
N SER A 36 7.89 -0.06 6.17
CA SER A 36 8.88 0.58 5.29
C SER A 36 10.17 -0.24 5.23
N TYR A 37 10.63 -0.81 6.34
CA TYR A 37 11.80 -1.68 6.32
C TYR A 37 11.55 -2.96 5.51
N GLN A 38 10.38 -3.61 5.68
CA GLN A 38 10.00 -4.78 4.87
C GLN A 38 9.93 -4.44 3.38
N ALA A 39 9.41 -3.27 3.03
CA ALA A 39 9.38 -2.76 1.66
C ALA A 39 10.79 -2.61 1.07
N LEU A 40 11.70 -1.98 1.82
CA LEU A 40 13.10 -1.81 1.42
C LEU A 40 13.81 -3.16 1.24
N VAL A 41 13.51 -4.15 2.08
CA VAL A 41 14.04 -5.52 1.91
C VAL A 41 13.54 -6.16 0.62
N LYS A 42 12.24 -6.03 0.29
CA LYS A 42 11.68 -6.54 -0.98
C LYS A 42 12.34 -5.86 -2.19
N ILE A 43 12.43 -4.52 -2.19
CA ILE A 43 13.06 -3.73 -3.25
C ILE A 43 14.52 -4.17 -3.45
N LYS A 44 15.26 -4.37 -2.36
CA LYS A 44 16.64 -4.85 -2.42
C LYS A 44 16.73 -6.22 -3.12
N HIS A 45 15.84 -7.17 -2.83
CA HIS A 45 15.83 -8.47 -3.49
C HIS A 45 15.55 -8.35 -5.00
N ILE A 46 14.62 -7.48 -5.42
CA ILE A 46 14.32 -7.21 -6.84
C ILE A 46 15.56 -6.66 -7.56
N LEU A 47 16.30 -5.76 -6.90
CA LEU A 47 17.50 -5.16 -7.46
C LEU A 47 18.66 -6.17 -7.59
N GLU A 48 18.85 -7.02 -6.57
CA GLU A 48 19.88 -8.05 -6.49
C GLU A 48 19.57 -9.31 -7.32
N ASP A 49 18.39 -9.40 -7.95
CA ASP A 49 18.08 -10.49 -8.87
C ASP A 49 18.86 -10.35 -10.19
N ASP A 50 20.01 -11.03 -10.24
CA ASP A 50 20.89 -11.11 -11.42
C ASP A 50 20.35 -12.03 -12.53
N THR A 51 19.21 -12.71 -12.31
CA THR A 51 18.59 -13.59 -13.32
C THR A 51 17.77 -12.83 -14.36
N LEU A 52 17.38 -11.58 -14.04
CA LEU A 52 16.72 -10.64 -14.93
C LEU A 52 17.76 -9.99 -15.86
N GLN A 53 17.56 -10.04 -17.18
CA GLN A 53 18.48 -9.42 -18.12
C GLN A 53 18.28 -7.90 -18.15
N ASP A 54 19.34 -7.10 -18.31
CA ASP A 54 19.26 -5.62 -18.35
C ASP A 54 18.27 -5.06 -19.40
N GLN A 55 17.94 -5.86 -20.42
CA GLN A 55 16.92 -5.52 -21.42
C GLN A 55 15.48 -5.53 -20.84
N GLU A 56 15.30 -6.06 -19.64
CA GLU A 56 14.05 -6.15 -18.87
C GLU A 56 14.04 -5.17 -17.67
N CYS A 57 14.87 -4.12 -17.68
CA CYS A 57 14.95 -3.11 -16.62
C CYS A 57 13.57 -2.52 -16.23
N PHE A 58 12.62 -2.50 -17.16
CA PHE A 58 11.23 -2.13 -16.91
C PHE A 58 10.49 -3.08 -15.96
N GLN A 59 10.76 -4.39 -16.00
CA GLN A 59 10.16 -5.37 -15.08
C GLN A 59 10.65 -5.14 -13.64
N LYS A 60 11.95 -4.86 -13.44
CA LYS A 60 12.48 -4.48 -12.12
C LYS A 60 11.83 -3.22 -11.57
N ILE A 61 11.62 -2.22 -12.42
CA ILE A 61 10.97 -0.96 -12.03
C ILE A 61 9.49 -1.21 -11.68
N GLU A 62 8.77 -1.99 -12.49
CA GLU A 62 7.37 -2.35 -12.24
C GLU A 62 7.21 -3.12 -10.91
N GLU A 63 8.06 -4.11 -10.65
CA GLU A 63 8.02 -4.86 -9.39
C GLU A 63 8.26 -3.97 -8.16
N ILE A 64 9.16 -2.99 -8.28
CA ILE A 64 9.37 -1.98 -7.22
C ILE A 64 8.12 -1.15 -7.00
N VAL A 65 7.43 -0.74 -8.08
CA VAL A 65 6.19 0.04 -7.98
C VAL A 65 5.07 -0.77 -7.35
N CYS A 66 4.90 -2.04 -7.72
CA CYS A 66 3.94 -2.95 -7.07
C CYS A 66 4.20 -3.08 -5.56
N VAL A 67 5.47 -3.11 -5.12
CA VAL A 67 5.80 -3.10 -3.68
C VAL A 67 5.27 -1.85 -2.98
N PHE A 68 5.26 -0.69 -3.63
CA PHE A 68 4.67 0.53 -3.05
C PHE A 68 3.14 0.52 -3.06
N GLU A 69 2.52 -0.01 -4.12
CA GLU A 69 1.06 -0.15 -4.23
C GLU A 69 0.49 -1.11 -3.19
N GLU A 70 1.17 -2.22 -2.91
CA GLU A 70 0.81 -3.16 -1.84
C GLU A 70 0.78 -2.49 -0.45
N LEU A 71 1.53 -1.41 -0.27
CA LEU A 71 1.58 -0.62 0.97
C LEU A 71 0.52 0.49 1.01
N GLY A 72 -0.26 0.65 -0.06
CA GLY A 72 -1.29 1.68 -0.20
C GLY A 72 -0.79 3.02 -0.76
N SER A 73 0.43 3.07 -1.32
CA SER A 73 0.89 4.22 -2.12
C SER A 73 0.28 4.15 -3.52
N ASP A 74 -0.06 5.27 -4.16
CA ASP A 74 -0.67 5.24 -5.51
C ASP A 74 0.31 4.93 -6.66
N GLY A 75 1.58 4.62 -6.36
CA GLY A 75 2.62 4.32 -7.36
C GLY A 75 3.13 5.55 -8.13
N GLY A 76 2.42 6.67 -8.07
CA GLY A 76 2.69 7.91 -8.78
C GLY A 76 2.01 7.98 -10.15
N ASN A 77 2.10 9.13 -10.82
CA ASN A 77 1.37 9.38 -12.08
C ASN A 77 2.06 8.84 -13.35
N ARG A 78 3.21 8.18 -13.25
CA ARG A 78 3.95 7.67 -14.42
C ARG A 78 3.95 6.14 -14.45
N HIS A 79 2.83 5.56 -14.87
CA HIS A 79 2.71 4.13 -15.21
C HIS A 79 2.63 3.91 -16.74
N ASP A 80 3.20 4.83 -17.52
CA ASP A 80 3.25 4.69 -18.98
C ASP A 80 4.47 3.83 -19.37
N PHE A 81 4.48 2.56 -18.97
CA PHE A 81 5.44 1.56 -19.46
C PHE A 81 4.85 0.86 -20.70
N ALA A 82 4.55 1.65 -21.73
CA ALA A 82 4.07 1.17 -23.03
C ALA A 82 5.21 1.08 -24.05
#